data_AF-A0A0J6E2U4-F1
#
_entry.id   AF-A0A0J6E2U4-F1
#
_cell.length_a   1.000
_cell.length_b   1.000
_cell.length_c   1.000
_cell.angle_alpha   90.00
_cell.angle_beta   90.00
_cell.angle_gamma   90.00
#
_symmetry.space_group_name_H-M   'P 1'
#
loop_
_entity.id
_entity.type
_entity.pdbx_description
1 polymer ?
#
loop_
_entity_poly.entity_id
_entity_poly.type
_entity_poly.pdbx_seq_one_letter_code
_entity_poly.pdbx_strand_id
1 'polypeptide(L)'
;MEVITRDFFLFLSKSSILNRLARNWGSSIATGKIIGGKDFESSIPIIRGLNEQGLTVTVDHLGEFVDSKEVARERTQECIRAIQTIAQEKLESHVSLKMTSLGLDIDLDLVRENMTSILDTAEQHQVMVTIDMEDEVRCQKTLDLFKEFRQRYEYVSTVLQAYLYRTERDLEELNQYNPFFRLVKGAYKESPEVAYPDKKDVDENYKKLIKKQLLNGHYTAIATHDDKMIQFTKDIVNEHNIGKDRFEFQMLYGMRNKTQLELVKEGYNMRVYLPYGDDWYGYFMRRLAERPANIAFAFKGMTKK
;
A
#
# COMPACT_ATOMS: atom_id res chain seq x y z
N MET A 1 -13.60 3.93 29.26
CA MET A 1 -12.15 3.65 29.24
C MET A 1 -11.59 4.39 28.05
N GLU A 2 -10.67 5.29 28.35
CA GLU A 2 -10.36 6.48 27.56
C GLU A 2 -9.84 6.14 26.17
N VAL A 3 -10.32 6.89 25.17
CA VAL A 3 -9.55 7.81 24.31
C VAL A 3 -8.01 7.69 24.39
N ILE A 4 -7.46 6.47 24.31
CA ILE A 4 -6.08 6.22 23.89
C ILE A 4 -6.10 6.50 22.39
N THR A 5 -5.90 7.77 22.08
CA THR A 5 -6.22 8.38 20.79
C THR A 5 -5.35 7.79 19.69
N ARG A 6 -5.90 7.72 18.48
CA ARG A 6 -5.15 7.55 17.22
C ARG A 6 -3.80 8.28 17.24
N ASP A 7 -3.76 9.48 17.81
CA ASP A 7 -2.55 10.29 17.98
C ASP A 7 -1.44 9.64 18.81
N PHE A 8 -1.79 8.90 19.88
CA PHE A 8 -0.82 8.16 20.68
C PHE A 8 -0.14 7.05 19.86
N PHE A 9 -0.91 6.24 19.14
CA PHE A 9 -0.36 5.18 18.29
C PHE A 9 0.44 5.74 17.09
N LEU A 10 -0.02 6.84 16.49
CA LEU A 10 0.74 7.54 15.44
C LEU A 10 2.04 8.13 15.99
N PHE A 11 2.03 8.69 17.20
CA PHE A 11 3.25 9.14 17.87
C PHE A 11 4.23 7.98 18.10
N LEU A 12 3.75 6.84 18.63
CA LEU A 12 4.57 5.66 18.83
C LEU A 12 5.16 5.12 17.52
N SER A 13 4.40 5.17 16.42
CA SER A 13 4.88 4.70 15.10
C SER A 13 6.12 5.42 14.58
N LYS A 14 6.36 6.67 15.03
CA LYS A 14 7.51 7.49 14.63
C LYS A 14 8.75 7.27 15.51
N SER A 15 8.68 6.45 16.56
CA SER A 15 9.79 6.28 17.51
C SER A 15 10.83 5.27 17.01
N SER A 16 12.01 5.74 16.64
CA SER A 16 13.16 4.91 16.24
C SER A 16 13.66 4.01 17.38
N ILE A 17 13.57 4.46 18.63
CA ILE A 17 13.95 3.69 19.82
C ILE A 17 13.02 2.49 20.02
N LEU A 18 11.70 2.70 19.89
CA LEU A 18 10.72 1.63 20.04
C LEU A 18 10.78 0.65 18.86
N ASN A 19 10.99 1.14 17.63
CA ASN A 19 11.28 0.28 16.49
C ASN A 19 12.49 -0.63 16.76
N ARG A 20 13.60 -0.07 17.27
CA ARG A 20 14.81 -0.85 17.57
C ARG A 20 14.60 -1.88 18.68
N LEU A 21 13.84 -1.55 19.73
CA LEU A 21 13.50 -2.50 20.80
C LEU A 21 12.56 -3.61 20.30
N ALA A 22 11.59 -3.28 19.45
CA ALA A 22 10.64 -4.23 18.88
C ALA A 22 11.30 -5.21 17.89
N ARG A 23 12.33 -4.79 17.15
CA ARG A 23 13.17 -5.71 16.35
C ARG A 23 13.79 -6.82 17.21
N ASN A 24 14.20 -6.50 18.44
CA ASN A 24 14.86 -7.42 19.37
C ASN A 24 13.86 -8.27 20.18
N TRP A 25 12.64 -7.76 20.41
CA TRP A 25 11.56 -8.47 21.09
C TRP A 25 10.78 -9.32 20.08
N GLY A 26 11.39 -10.45 19.67
CA GLY A 26 10.78 -11.61 19.00
C GLY A 26 9.54 -11.37 18.14
N SER A 27 9.71 -11.45 16.82
CA SER A 27 8.69 -11.36 15.76
C SER A 27 7.47 -12.30 15.89
N SER A 28 7.44 -13.23 16.86
CA SER A 28 6.40 -14.27 16.98
C SER A 28 4.99 -13.74 17.23
N ILE A 29 4.84 -12.50 17.70
CA ILE A 29 3.55 -11.89 18.02
C ILE A 29 2.84 -11.36 16.76
N ALA A 30 3.58 -10.99 15.71
CA ALA A 30 3.04 -10.36 14.49
C ALA A 30 3.20 -11.22 13.22
N THR A 31 4.22 -12.09 13.16
CA THR A 31 4.49 -12.96 12.00
C THR A 31 3.36 -13.96 11.74
N GLY A 32 2.93 -14.07 10.49
CA GLY A 32 1.86 -14.96 10.04
C GLY A 32 0.44 -14.42 10.22
N LYS A 33 0.24 -13.39 11.07
CA LYS A 33 -1.07 -12.75 11.28
C LYS A 33 -1.19 -11.36 10.67
N ILE A 34 -0.09 -10.60 10.65
CA ILE A 34 -0.06 -9.20 10.19
C ILE A 34 1.11 -8.92 9.24
N ILE A 35 2.23 -9.62 9.41
CA ILE A 35 3.37 -9.60 8.48
C ILE A 35 3.61 -10.99 7.88
N GLY A 36 4.01 -11.02 6.61
CA GLY A 36 4.22 -12.22 5.81
C GLY A 36 5.50 -12.99 6.16
N GLY A 37 6.44 -12.38 6.86
CA GLY A 37 7.75 -12.99 7.09
C GLY A 37 8.79 -11.97 7.54
N LYS A 38 10.00 -12.45 7.83
CA LYS A 38 11.17 -11.60 8.13
C LYS A 38 11.94 -11.19 6.87
N ASP A 39 11.77 -11.96 5.82
CA ASP A 39 12.36 -11.79 4.49
C ASP A 39 11.28 -12.13 3.45
N PHE A 40 11.62 -11.98 2.16
CA PHE A 40 10.65 -12.26 1.10
C PHE A 40 10.38 -13.76 0.99
N GLU A 41 11.40 -14.60 1.13
CA GLU A 41 11.33 -16.06 1.01
C GLU A 41 10.35 -16.68 2.01
N SER A 42 10.35 -16.19 3.25
CA SER A 42 9.41 -16.63 4.28
C SER A 42 7.96 -16.23 3.99
N SER A 43 7.73 -15.25 3.10
CA SER A 43 6.38 -14.87 2.66
C SER A 43 5.82 -15.76 1.54
N ILE A 44 6.66 -16.51 0.82
CA ILE A 44 6.25 -17.34 -0.33
C ILE A 44 5.12 -18.33 0.01
N PRO A 45 5.17 -19.11 1.11
CA PRO A 45 4.08 -20.03 1.44
C PRO A 45 2.75 -19.32 1.70
N ILE A 46 2.80 -18.10 2.25
CA ILE A 46 1.60 -17.28 2.49
C ILE A 46 1.05 -16.76 1.16
N ILE A 47 1.91 -16.25 0.28
CA ILE A 47 1.51 -15.78 -1.06
C ILE A 47 0.83 -16.91 -1.84
N ARG A 48 1.44 -18.11 -1.86
CA ARG A 48 0.84 -19.29 -2.50
C ARG A 48 -0.53 -19.63 -1.94
N GLY A 49 -0.65 -19.71 -0.62
CA GLY A 49 -1.94 -20.00 0.02
C GLY A 49 -3.02 -18.94 -0.29
N LEU A 50 -2.64 -17.67 -0.45
CA LEU A 50 -3.57 -16.62 -0.89
C LEU A 50 -3.94 -16.78 -2.38
N ASN A 51 -2.97 -17.06 -3.25
CA ASN A 51 -3.19 -17.27 -4.68
C ASN A 51 -4.10 -18.48 -4.95
N GLU A 52 -3.93 -19.58 -4.21
CA GLU A 52 -4.81 -20.76 -4.27
C GLU A 52 -6.28 -20.44 -3.91
N GLN A 53 -6.50 -19.41 -3.12
CA GLN A 53 -7.85 -18.92 -2.75
C GLN A 53 -8.40 -17.90 -3.76
N GLY A 54 -7.68 -17.62 -4.85
CA GLY A 54 -8.05 -16.62 -5.86
C GLY A 54 -7.72 -15.18 -5.45
N LEU A 55 -6.92 -14.99 -4.40
CA LEU A 55 -6.44 -13.67 -3.98
C LEU A 55 -5.08 -13.38 -4.63
N THR A 56 -4.92 -12.22 -5.24
CA THR A 56 -3.59 -11.74 -5.67
C THR A 56 -2.90 -11.00 -4.53
N VAL A 57 -1.60 -10.75 -4.64
CA VAL A 57 -0.82 -10.11 -3.58
C VAL A 57 -0.10 -8.85 -4.08
N THR A 58 0.19 -7.92 -3.18
CA THR A 58 1.29 -6.98 -3.34
C THR A 58 2.13 -7.04 -2.07
N VAL A 59 3.43 -7.24 -2.23
CA VAL A 59 4.36 -7.27 -1.09
C VAL A 59 4.96 -5.89 -0.83
N ASP A 60 5.23 -5.57 0.42
CA ASP A 60 5.90 -4.33 0.84
C ASP A 60 7.01 -4.70 1.82
N HIS A 61 8.25 -4.37 1.46
CA HIS A 61 9.36 -4.56 2.38
C HIS A 61 9.35 -3.44 3.42
N LEU A 62 9.20 -3.82 4.68
CA LEU A 62 9.14 -2.90 5.80
C LEU A 62 10.51 -2.26 6.04
N GLY A 63 10.51 -0.93 6.14
CA GLY A 63 11.71 -0.13 6.38
C GLY A 63 11.62 1.21 5.65
N GLU A 64 11.00 2.20 6.28
CA GLU A 64 10.82 3.56 5.77
C GLU A 64 11.92 4.50 6.29
N PHE A 65 12.11 5.65 5.63
CA PHE A 65 12.99 6.74 6.08
C PHE A 65 14.45 6.32 6.28
N VAL A 66 15.09 5.84 5.21
CA VAL A 66 16.52 5.51 5.25
C VAL A 66 17.34 6.79 5.33
N ASP A 67 18.42 6.75 6.10
CA ASP A 67 19.32 7.88 6.37
C ASP A 67 20.70 7.73 5.71
N SER A 68 20.92 6.65 4.95
CA SER A 68 22.16 6.39 4.22
C SER A 68 21.93 5.91 2.79
N LYS A 69 22.86 6.27 1.90
CA LYS A 69 22.82 5.87 0.49
C LYS A 69 23.04 4.35 0.35
N GLU A 70 23.82 3.78 1.25
CA GLU A 70 24.13 2.36 1.33
C GLU A 70 22.86 1.55 1.62
N VAL A 71 22.10 1.93 2.66
CA VAL A 71 20.83 1.27 2.98
C VAL A 71 19.82 1.43 1.84
N ALA A 72 19.74 2.60 1.19
CA ALA A 72 18.87 2.78 0.02
C ALA A 72 19.20 1.80 -1.12
N ARG A 73 20.49 1.57 -1.40
CA ARG A 73 20.94 0.57 -2.39
C ARG A 73 20.63 -0.85 -1.94
N GLU A 74 20.79 -1.19 -0.66
CA GLU A 74 20.38 -2.49 -0.13
C GLU A 74 18.87 -2.72 -0.31
N ARG A 75 18.03 -1.73 0.02
CA ARG A 75 16.57 -1.82 -0.20
C ARG A 75 16.22 -1.98 -1.67
N THR A 76 16.96 -1.34 -2.56
CA THR A 76 16.82 -1.50 -4.01
C THR A 76 17.08 -2.95 -4.44
N GLN A 77 18.18 -3.55 -3.93
CA GLN A 77 18.50 -4.94 -4.22
C GLN A 77 17.48 -5.92 -3.65
N GLU A 78 16.91 -5.66 -2.47
CA GLU A 78 15.79 -6.46 -1.93
C GLU A 78 14.56 -6.41 -2.84
N CYS A 79 14.21 -5.23 -3.35
CA CYS A 79 13.08 -5.07 -4.27
C CYS A 79 13.30 -5.84 -5.59
N ILE A 80 14.51 -5.75 -6.15
CA ILE A 80 14.90 -6.48 -7.36
C ILE A 80 14.81 -8.00 -7.12
N ARG A 81 15.34 -8.49 -5.99
CA ARG A 81 15.22 -9.91 -5.60
C ARG A 81 13.76 -10.35 -5.51
N ALA A 82 12.92 -9.57 -4.82
CA ALA A 82 11.49 -9.89 -4.71
C ALA A 82 10.82 -10.01 -6.08
N ILE A 83 11.09 -9.09 -7.01
CA ILE A 83 10.56 -9.14 -8.39
C ILE A 83 11.00 -10.42 -9.11
N GLN A 84 12.31 -10.73 -9.05
CA GLN A 84 12.87 -11.92 -9.69
C GLN A 84 12.26 -13.20 -9.12
N THR A 85 12.13 -13.28 -7.79
CA THR A 85 11.56 -14.44 -7.12
C THR A 85 10.05 -14.59 -7.39
N ILE A 86 9.29 -13.49 -7.43
CA ILE A 86 7.88 -13.50 -7.86
C ILE A 86 7.74 -14.19 -9.22
N ALA A 87 8.57 -13.80 -10.18
CA ALA A 87 8.53 -14.37 -11.53
C ALA A 87 9.01 -15.83 -11.56
N GLN A 88 10.11 -16.14 -10.88
CA GLN A 88 10.68 -17.50 -10.82
C GLN A 88 9.69 -18.51 -10.20
N GLU A 89 9.06 -18.11 -9.10
CA GLU A 89 8.13 -18.96 -8.34
C GLU A 89 6.69 -18.89 -8.89
N LYS A 90 6.45 -18.08 -9.94
CA LYS A 90 5.15 -17.83 -10.60
C LYS A 90 4.06 -17.41 -9.61
N LEU A 91 4.39 -16.45 -8.76
CA LEU A 91 3.47 -15.92 -7.76
C LEU A 91 2.58 -14.85 -8.39
N GLU A 92 1.28 -14.86 -8.09
CA GLU A 92 0.35 -13.79 -8.47
C GLU A 92 0.53 -12.61 -7.50
N SER A 93 1.65 -11.91 -7.64
CA SER A 93 2.06 -10.83 -6.75
C SER A 93 2.66 -9.64 -7.49
N HIS A 94 2.40 -8.44 -6.97
CA HIS A 94 3.07 -7.18 -7.31
C HIS A 94 4.03 -6.78 -6.18
N VAL A 95 4.77 -5.69 -6.37
CA VAL A 95 5.58 -5.07 -5.31
C VAL A 95 5.08 -3.65 -5.04
N SER A 96 4.98 -3.27 -3.78
CA SER A 96 4.82 -1.89 -3.33
C SER A 96 6.11 -1.41 -2.67
N LEU A 97 6.47 -0.15 -2.87
CA LEU A 97 7.66 0.46 -2.29
C LEU A 97 7.41 1.92 -1.94
N LYS A 98 8.27 2.49 -1.09
CA LYS A 98 8.22 3.89 -0.68
C LYS A 98 9.47 4.59 -1.15
N MET A 99 9.34 5.80 -1.70
CA MET A 99 10.48 6.51 -2.27
C MET A 99 11.50 6.92 -1.21
N THR A 100 11.07 7.15 0.03
CA THR A 100 12.02 7.38 1.14
C THR A 100 12.89 6.18 1.45
N SER A 101 12.46 4.94 1.18
CA SER A 101 13.33 3.77 1.35
C SER A 101 14.42 3.67 0.28
N LEU A 102 14.27 4.43 -0.81
CA LEU A 102 15.21 4.52 -1.93
C LEU A 102 16.03 5.82 -1.92
N GLY A 103 15.88 6.67 -0.89
CA GLY A 103 16.68 7.87 -0.69
C GLY A 103 16.03 9.19 -1.10
N LEU A 104 14.68 9.28 -1.17
CA LEU A 104 13.97 10.52 -1.54
C LEU A 104 14.37 11.75 -0.70
N ASP A 105 14.64 11.54 0.58
CA ASP A 105 15.07 12.60 1.50
C ASP A 105 16.59 12.81 1.52
N ILE A 106 17.35 12.05 0.73
CA ILE A 106 18.82 12.10 0.65
C ILE A 106 19.25 12.73 -0.66
N ASP A 107 18.89 12.12 -1.79
CA ASP A 107 19.40 12.47 -3.10
C ASP A 107 18.44 11.98 -4.20
N LEU A 108 17.91 12.91 -5.00
CA LEU A 108 16.97 12.57 -6.06
C LEU A 108 17.61 11.75 -7.18
N ASP A 109 18.90 11.94 -7.47
CA ASP A 109 19.57 11.17 -8.52
C ASP A 109 19.80 9.72 -8.07
N LEU A 110 20.01 9.50 -6.78
CA LEU A 110 20.03 8.16 -6.20
C LEU A 110 18.67 7.46 -6.33
N VAL A 111 17.56 8.16 -6.07
CA VAL A 111 16.23 7.58 -6.27
C VAL A 111 16.02 7.22 -7.74
N ARG A 112 16.47 8.06 -8.68
CA ARG A 112 16.38 7.77 -10.11
C ARG A 112 17.17 6.52 -10.49
N GLU A 113 18.41 6.40 -10.03
CA GLU A 113 19.26 5.23 -10.26
C GLU A 113 18.61 3.95 -9.72
N ASN A 114 18.15 4.00 -8.46
CA ASN A 114 17.53 2.89 -7.77
C ASN A 114 16.22 2.45 -8.44
N MET A 115 15.32 3.40 -8.72
CA MET A 115 14.04 3.11 -9.37
C MET A 115 14.22 2.63 -10.80
N THR A 116 15.17 3.17 -11.56
CA THR A 116 15.48 2.66 -12.92
C THR A 116 15.86 1.20 -12.86
N SER A 117 16.75 0.80 -11.94
CA SER A 117 17.16 -0.60 -11.77
C SER A 117 16.00 -1.53 -11.39
N ILE A 118 15.12 -1.06 -10.50
CA ILE A 118 13.91 -1.79 -10.09
C ILE A 118 12.94 -1.94 -11.27
N LEU A 119 12.68 -0.86 -12.01
CA LEU A 119 11.70 -0.84 -13.09
C LEU A 119 12.19 -1.58 -14.33
N ASP A 120 13.49 -1.54 -14.65
CA ASP A 120 14.07 -2.38 -15.71
C ASP A 120 13.85 -3.87 -15.40
N THR A 121 14.01 -4.27 -14.13
CA THR A 121 13.72 -5.64 -13.68
C THR A 121 12.21 -5.93 -13.74
N ALA A 122 11.38 -4.98 -13.32
CA ALA A 122 9.93 -5.08 -13.34
C ALA A 122 9.37 -5.32 -14.75
N GLU A 123 9.86 -4.58 -15.75
CA GLU A 123 9.51 -4.74 -17.18
C GLU A 123 9.89 -6.13 -17.69
N GLN A 124 11.13 -6.56 -17.42
CA GLN A 124 11.63 -7.85 -17.87
C GLN A 124 10.75 -9.01 -17.36
N HIS A 125 10.24 -8.88 -16.13
CA HIS A 125 9.49 -9.92 -15.45
C HIS A 125 7.97 -9.68 -15.42
N GLN A 126 7.50 -8.58 -16.01
CA GLN A 126 6.10 -8.18 -16.03
C GLN A 126 5.44 -8.09 -14.64
N VAL A 127 6.20 -7.62 -13.64
CA VAL A 127 5.74 -7.46 -12.26
C VAL A 127 5.47 -5.98 -11.99
N MET A 128 4.22 -5.62 -11.72
CA MET A 128 3.87 -4.23 -11.42
C MET A 128 4.52 -3.74 -10.11
N VAL A 129 5.12 -2.56 -10.17
CA VAL A 129 5.65 -1.83 -9.03
C VAL A 129 4.74 -0.66 -8.69
N THR A 130 4.19 -0.64 -7.48
CA THR A 130 3.39 0.48 -6.95
C THR A 130 4.25 1.36 -6.07
N ILE A 131 4.38 2.63 -6.47
CA ILE A 131 5.00 3.68 -5.66
C ILE A 131 3.97 4.15 -4.63
N ASP A 132 4.12 3.70 -3.38
CA ASP A 132 3.27 4.10 -2.27
C ASP A 132 3.42 5.59 -1.97
N MET A 133 2.28 6.24 -1.72
CA MET A 133 2.25 7.65 -1.37
C MET A 133 2.49 7.82 0.13
N GLU A 134 3.47 8.65 0.45
CA GLU A 134 3.88 8.98 1.82
C GLU A 134 3.09 10.19 2.35
N ASP A 135 3.66 10.98 3.25
CA ASP A 135 3.02 12.19 3.76
C ASP A 135 2.97 13.32 2.70
N GLU A 136 2.18 14.36 3.00
CA GLU A 136 1.86 15.42 2.04
C GLU A 136 3.10 16.10 1.45
N VAL A 137 4.12 16.36 2.29
CA VAL A 137 5.33 17.09 1.88
C VAL A 137 6.16 16.35 0.83
N ARG A 138 5.96 15.02 0.70
CA ARG A 138 6.63 14.17 -0.30
C ARG A 138 5.78 13.96 -1.55
N CYS A 139 4.49 14.26 -1.52
CA CYS A 139 3.55 13.99 -2.60
C CYS A 139 4.01 14.56 -3.94
N GLN A 140 4.41 15.83 -3.99
CA GLN A 140 4.82 16.46 -5.24
C GLN A 140 6.03 15.76 -5.88
N LYS A 141 7.09 15.52 -5.10
CA LYS A 141 8.30 14.85 -5.59
C LYS A 141 7.99 13.43 -6.08
N THR A 142 7.16 12.69 -5.35
CA THR A 142 6.73 11.34 -5.74
C THR A 142 5.96 11.35 -7.06
N LEU A 143 5.02 12.28 -7.24
CA LEU A 143 4.23 12.38 -8.47
C LEU A 143 5.08 12.84 -9.67
N ASP A 144 6.05 13.73 -9.48
CA ASP A 144 6.94 14.16 -10.55
C ASP A 144 7.86 13.00 -11.01
N LEU A 145 8.39 12.21 -10.07
CA LEU A 145 9.12 10.98 -10.39
C LEU A 145 8.22 9.95 -11.08
N PHE A 146 6.98 9.75 -10.61
CA PHE A 146 6.03 8.86 -11.26
C PHE A 146 5.77 9.26 -12.72
N LYS A 147 5.57 10.56 -13.01
CA LYS A 147 5.42 11.06 -14.39
C LYS A 147 6.65 10.71 -15.24
N GLU A 148 7.85 10.94 -14.72
CA GLU A 148 9.12 10.62 -15.40
C GLU A 148 9.24 9.12 -15.73
N PHE A 149 8.88 8.24 -14.79
CA PHE A 149 8.96 6.80 -14.99
C PHE A 149 7.83 6.27 -15.87
N ARG A 150 6.59 6.73 -15.68
CA ARG A 150 5.44 6.24 -16.44
C ARG A 150 5.53 6.53 -17.94
N GLN A 151 6.29 7.55 -18.34
CA GLN A 151 6.62 7.84 -19.75
C GLN A 151 7.54 6.78 -20.39
N ARG A 152 8.30 6.04 -19.59
CA ARG A 152 9.29 5.05 -20.04
C ARG A 152 8.91 3.61 -19.73
N TYR A 153 8.09 3.42 -18.69
CA TYR A 153 7.75 2.12 -18.10
C TYR A 153 6.24 1.90 -18.08
N GLU A 154 5.81 0.67 -18.38
CA GLU A 154 4.44 0.18 -18.28
C GLU A 154 4.14 -0.42 -16.90
N TYR A 155 5.12 -1.11 -16.29
CA TYR A 155 4.96 -1.82 -15.02
C TYR A 155 5.20 -0.93 -13.78
N VAL A 156 4.74 0.33 -13.86
CA VAL A 156 4.78 1.30 -12.77
C VAL A 156 3.40 1.91 -12.50
N SER A 157 3.02 1.94 -11.23
CA SER A 157 1.77 2.51 -10.71
C SER A 157 2.05 3.39 -9.50
N THR A 158 1.06 4.17 -9.05
CA THR A 158 1.20 4.98 -7.84
C THR A 158 -0.10 5.08 -7.06
N VAL A 159 -0.04 5.77 -5.91
CA VAL A 159 -1.13 5.89 -4.95
C VAL A 159 -1.60 7.34 -4.86
N LEU A 160 -2.91 7.54 -4.74
CA LEU A 160 -3.52 8.85 -4.47
C LEU A 160 -4.38 8.78 -3.20
N GLN A 161 -4.35 9.84 -2.40
CA GLN A 161 -4.90 9.87 -1.04
C GLN A 161 -6.10 10.82 -0.90
N ALA A 162 -7.30 10.28 -0.70
CA ALA A 162 -8.54 11.06 -0.73
C ALA A 162 -8.66 12.15 0.35
N TYR A 163 -7.90 12.07 1.44
CA TYR A 163 -7.91 13.08 2.48
C TYR A 163 -7.24 14.41 2.10
N LEU A 164 -6.46 14.50 1.01
CA LEU A 164 -5.80 15.76 0.64
C LEU A 164 -6.68 16.57 -0.30
N TYR A 165 -6.68 17.89 -0.11
CA TYR A 165 -7.41 18.81 -1.00
C TYR A 165 -6.90 18.76 -2.44
N ARG A 166 -5.59 18.52 -2.62
CA ARG A 166 -4.90 18.51 -3.92
C ARG A 166 -5.25 17.32 -4.82
N THR A 167 -5.74 16.21 -4.25
CA THR A 167 -5.75 14.91 -4.94
C THR A 167 -6.64 14.85 -6.17
N GLU A 168 -7.74 15.60 -6.20
CA GLU A 168 -8.57 15.64 -7.40
C GLU A 168 -7.84 16.26 -8.59
N ARG A 169 -7.09 17.34 -8.36
CA ARG A 169 -6.26 17.99 -9.39
C ARG A 169 -5.14 17.06 -9.82
N ASP A 170 -4.47 16.42 -8.87
CA ASP A 170 -3.39 15.46 -9.20
C ASP A 170 -3.92 14.30 -10.07
N LEU A 171 -5.12 13.79 -9.79
CA LEU A 171 -5.77 12.76 -10.62
C LEU A 171 -6.01 13.24 -12.06
N GLU A 172 -6.53 14.46 -12.23
CA GLU A 172 -6.77 15.05 -13.55
C GLU A 172 -5.48 15.26 -14.34
N GLU A 173 -4.46 15.85 -13.72
CA GLU A 173 -3.16 16.13 -14.35
C GLU A 173 -2.48 14.85 -14.84
N LEU A 174 -2.59 13.77 -14.06
CA LEU A 174 -1.95 12.50 -14.36
C LEU A 174 -2.75 11.63 -15.33
N ASN A 175 -3.98 11.98 -15.66
CA ASN A 175 -4.85 11.19 -16.54
C ASN A 175 -4.20 10.95 -17.93
N GLN A 176 -3.45 11.92 -18.44
CA GLN A 176 -2.75 11.82 -19.73
C GLN A 176 -1.67 10.71 -19.79
N TYR A 177 -1.26 10.16 -18.64
CA TYR A 177 -0.22 9.13 -18.55
C TYR A 177 -0.79 7.69 -18.52
N ASN A 178 -2.10 7.52 -18.77
CA ASN A 178 -2.79 6.23 -18.64
C ASN A 178 -2.43 5.48 -17.34
N PRO A 179 -2.63 6.09 -16.17
CA PRO A 179 -2.07 5.60 -14.92
C PRO A 179 -2.87 4.44 -14.33
N PHE A 180 -2.19 3.44 -13.77
CA PHE A 180 -2.79 2.58 -12.76
C PHE A 180 -2.66 3.28 -11.40
N PHE A 181 -3.81 3.67 -10.82
CA PHE A 181 -3.85 4.20 -9.45
C PHE A 181 -4.40 3.21 -8.43
N ARG A 182 -3.75 3.19 -7.27
CA ARG A 182 -4.34 2.74 -6.02
C ARG A 182 -4.91 3.95 -5.28
N LEU A 183 -6.23 3.97 -5.08
CA LEU A 183 -6.90 5.03 -4.33
C LEU A 183 -7.03 4.58 -2.87
N VAL A 184 -6.55 5.40 -1.94
CA VAL A 184 -6.67 5.20 -0.49
C VAL A 184 -7.32 6.41 0.17
N LYS A 185 -7.76 6.26 1.43
CA LYS A 185 -8.20 7.42 2.23
C LYS A 185 -7.04 8.33 2.64
N GLY A 186 -5.91 7.75 3.02
CA GLY A 186 -4.75 8.44 3.60
C GLY A 186 -4.42 7.89 4.99
N ALA A 187 -3.12 7.76 5.31
CA ALA A 187 -2.64 7.05 6.50
C ALA A 187 -1.83 7.95 7.46
N TYR A 188 -1.40 9.13 7.02
CA TYR A 188 -0.59 10.05 7.81
C TYR A 188 -1.46 11.02 8.61
N LYS A 189 -0.82 11.75 9.53
CA LYS A 189 -1.45 12.85 10.26
C LYS A 189 -1.00 14.14 9.60
N GLU A 190 -1.92 14.75 8.87
CA GLU A 190 -1.69 15.98 8.11
C GLU A 190 -2.36 17.19 8.78
N SER A 191 -1.87 18.38 8.43
CA SER A 191 -2.48 19.64 8.85
C SER A 191 -3.87 19.81 8.20
N PRO A 192 -4.87 20.39 8.91
CA PRO A 192 -6.12 20.82 8.31
C PRO A 192 -5.96 21.85 7.18
N GLU A 193 -4.78 22.45 7.01
CA GLU A 193 -4.46 23.34 5.89
C GLU A 193 -4.33 22.60 4.55
N VAL A 194 -3.99 21.31 4.58
CA VAL A 194 -3.72 20.50 3.37
C VAL A 194 -4.64 19.29 3.23
N ALA A 195 -5.31 18.90 4.32
CA ALA A 195 -6.16 17.71 4.37
C ALA A 195 -7.51 17.97 5.05
N TYR A 196 -8.54 17.27 4.58
CA TYR A 196 -9.86 17.25 5.21
C TYR A 196 -9.76 16.75 6.67
N PRO A 197 -10.11 17.58 7.68
CA PRO A 197 -10.06 17.16 9.07
C PRO A 197 -11.19 16.19 9.42
N ASP A 198 -12.34 16.32 8.73
CA ASP A 198 -13.53 15.54 8.98
C ASP A 198 -13.58 14.28 8.12
N LYS A 199 -13.78 13.14 8.78
CA LYS A 199 -13.88 11.82 8.10
C LYS A 199 -14.96 11.81 7.01
N LYS A 200 -16.07 12.52 7.22
CA LYS A 200 -17.16 12.57 6.24
C LYS A 200 -16.68 13.15 4.92
N ASP A 201 -15.89 14.22 4.96
CA ASP A 201 -15.39 14.87 3.75
C ASP A 201 -14.34 14.00 3.04
N VAL A 202 -13.51 13.28 3.80
CA VAL A 202 -12.62 12.24 3.25
C VAL A 202 -13.41 11.14 2.53
N ASP A 203 -14.50 10.66 3.14
CA ASP A 203 -15.34 9.60 2.55
C ASP A 203 -16.03 10.09 1.27
N GLU A 204 -16.55 11.33 1.24
CA GLU A 204 -17.16 11.90 0.05
C GLU A 204 -16.15 12.18 -1.06
N ASN A 205 -14.96 12.70 -0.73
CA ASN A 205 -13.90 12.88 -1.72
C ASN A 205 -13.41 11.53 -2.25
N TYR A 206 -13.32 10.50 -1.42
CA TYR A 206 -12.94 9.17 -1.87
C TYR A 206 -13.94 8.59 -2.88
N LYS A 207 -15.26 8.70 -2.62
CA LYS A 207 -16.30 8.34 -3.59
C LYS A 207 -16.15 9.10 -4.91
N LYS A 208 -15.89 10.41 -4.82
CA LYS A 208 -15.69 11.27 -5.99
C LYS A 208 -14.52 10.78 -6.85
N LEU A 209 -13.36 10.52 -6.23
CA LEU A 209 -12.16 10.02 -6.90
C LEU A 209 -12.37 8.63 -7.50
N ILE A 210 -13.04 7.71 -6.78
CA ILE A 210 -13.38 6.37 -7.29
C ILE A 210 -14.22 6.49 -8.56
N LYS A 211 -15.33 7.24 -8.51
CA LYS A 211 -16.22 7.41 -9.67
C LYS A 211 -15.47 8.02 -10.85
N LYS A 212 -14.68 9.07 -10.61
CA LYS A 212 -13.92 9.76 -11.65
C LYS A 212 -12.92 8.83 -12.33
N GLN A 213 -12.11 8.10 -11.56
CA GLN A 213 -11.10 7.21 -12.13
C GLN A 213 -11.72 6.04 -12.90
N LEU A 214 -12.77 5.42 -12.36
CA LEU A 214 -13.49 4.34 -13.03
C LEU A 214 -14.09 4.79 -14.37
N LEU A 215 -14.62 6.01 -14.44
CA LEU A 215 -15.18 6.58 -15.67
C LEU A 215 -14.11 7.03 -16.66
N ASN A 216 -12.94 7.49 -16.20
CA ASN A 216 -11.78 7.74 -17.07
C ASN A 216 -11.28 6.46 -17.73
N GLY A 217 -11.54 5.31 -17.08
CA GLY A 217 -11.34 4.01 -17.68
C GLY A 217 -9.95 3.42 -17.53
N HIS A 218 -9.11 4.03 -16.71
CA HIS A 218 -7.83 3.46 -16.34
C HIS A 218 -7.99 2.40 -15.25
N TYR A 219 -7.07 1.43 -15.20
CA TYR A 219 -7.12 0.39 -14.19
C TYR A 219 -6.99 1.00 -12.80
N THR A 220 -7.89 0.61 -11.89
CA THR A 220 -7.98 1.24 -10.56
C THR A 220 -8.01 0.20 -9.45
N ALA A 221 -7.16 0.37 -8.44
CA ALA A 221 -7.25 -0.35 -7.18
C ALA A 221 -7.98 0.48 -6.13
N ILE A 222 -9.08 -0.05 -5.62
CA ILE A 222 -9.90 0.56 -4.57
C ILE A 222 -9.45 -0.02 -3.23
N ALA A 223 -8.44 0.59 -2.62
CA ALA A 223 -7.81 0.11 -1.40
C ALA A 223 -8.54 0.59 -0.14
N THR A 224 -9.47 -0.23 0.36
CA THR A 224 -10.33 0.12 1.50
C THR A 224 -10.90 -1.11 2.22
N HIS A 225 -11.09 -1.00 3.53
CA HIS A 225 -11.83 -1.97 4.37
C HIS A 225 -13.20 -1.45 4.80
N ASP A 226 -13.72 -0.44 4.11
CA ASP A 226 -14.99 0.21 4.42
C ASP A 226 -16.10 -0.33 3.52
N ASP A 227 -17.06 -1.03 4.12
CA ASP A 227 -18.19 -1.63 3.42
C ASP A 227 -19.00 -0.62 2.61
N LYS A 228 -19.09 0.63 3.08
CA LYS A 228 -19.81 1.67 2.35
C LYS A 228 -19.09 2.04 1.06
N MET A 229 -17.77 2.04 1.06
CA MET A 229 -16.97 2.36 -0.14
C MET A 229 -16.97 1.18 -1.11
N ILE A 230 -16.93 -0.05 -0.59
CA ILE A 230 -17.06 -1.26 -1.40
C ILE A 230 -18.42 -1.28 -2.10
N GLN A 231 -19.51 -1.08 -1.34
CA GLN A 231 -20.86 -1.07 -1.92
C GLN A 231 -21.03 0.06 -2.93
N PHE A 232 -20.60 1.28 -2.59
CA PHE A 232 -20.62 2.40 -3.53
C PHE A 232 -19.89 2.09 -4.84
N THR A 233 -18.71 1.45 -4.76
CA THR A 233 -17.95 1.04 -5.94
C THR A 233 -18.74 0.04 -6.78
N LYS A 234 -19.34 -0.98 -6.15
CA LYS A 234 -20.19 -1.97 -6.84
C LYS A 234 -21.37 -1.30 -7.54
N ASP A 235 -22.02 -0.34 -6.88
CA ASP A 235 -23.16 0.40 -7.43
C ASP A 235 -22.74 1.19 -8.69
N ILE A 236 -21.62 1.93 -8.64
CA ILE A 236 -21.08 2.67 -9.80
C ILE A 236 -20.70 1.75 -10.95
N VAL A 237 -20.05 0.62 -10.65
CA VAL A 237 -19.64 -0.37 -11.64
C VAL A 237 -20.85 -0.97 -12.35
N ASN A 238 -21.92 -1.26 -11.62
CA ASN A 238 -23.17 -1.77 -12.18
C ASN A 238 -23.92 -0.69 -12.97
N GLU A 239 -24.02 0.53 -12.44
CA GLU A 239 -24.68 1.69 -13.09
C GLU A 239 -24.08 1.98 -14.46
N HIS A 240 -22.75 1.90 -14.57
CA HIS A 240 -22.01 2.25 -15.79
C HIS A 240 -21.52 1.03 -16.60
N ASN A 241 -21.93 -0.19 -16.25
CA ASN A 241 -21.51 -1.43 -16.93
C ASN A 241 -19.98 -1.58 -17.06
N ILE A 242 -19.24 -1.26 -16.00
CA ILE A 242 -17.78 -1.34 -15.99
C ILE A 242 -17.36 -2.80 -15.78
N GLY A 243 -16.46 -3.30 -16.63
CA GLY A 243 -15.91 -4.66 -16.50
C GLY A 243 -15.16 -4.85 -15.18
N LYS A 244 -15.34 -6.01 -14.53
CA LYS A 244 -14.64 -6.36 -13.28
C LYS A 244 -13.13 -6.55 -13.47
N ASP A 245 -12.69 -6.73 -14.71
CA ASP A 245 -11.31 -6.78 -15.16
C ASP A 245 -10.63 -5.39 -15.23
N ARG A 246 -11.38 -4.30 -15.05
CA ARG A 246 -10.84 -2.93 -15.10
C ARG A 246 -10.47 -2.35 -13.74
N PHE A 247 -10.75 -3.07 -12.66
CA PHE A 247 -10.43 -2.61 -11.31
C PHE A 247 -10.24 -3.80 -10.37
N GLU A 248 -9.70 -3.51 -9.19
CA GLU A 248 -9.60 -4.47 -8.10
C GLU A 248 -9.92 -3.80 -6.76
N PHE A 249 -10.38 -4.59 -5.79
CA PHE A 249 -10.36 -4.18 -4.39
C PHE A 249 -9.01 -4.53 -3.79
N GLN A 250 -8.56 -3.71 -2.83
CA GLN A 250 -7.33 -3.95 -2.10
C GLN A 250 -7.54 -3.86 -0.59
N MET A 251 -6.99 -4.83 0.13
CA MET A 251 -7.07 -4.89 1.59
C MET A 251 -5.77 -5.38 2.18
N LEU A 252 -5.45 -4.90 3.36
CA LEU A 252 -4.30 -5.37 4.13
C LEU A 252 -4.45 -6.83 4.56
N TYR A 253 -3.33 -7.54 4.58
CA TYR A 253 -3.23 -8.88 5.12
C TYR A 253 -3.72 -8.95 6.58
N GLY A 254 -4.43 -10.03 6.91
CA GLY A 254 -5.00 -10.26 8.24
C GLY A 254 -6.26 -9.45 8.56
N MET A 255 -6.74 -8.58 7.65
CA MET A 255 -7.93 -7.75 7.87
C MET A 255 -9.07 -8.13 6.94
N ARG A 256 -10.27 -8.31 7.51
CA ARG A 256 -11.51 -8.54 6.74
C ARG A 256 -11.43 -9.77 5.80
N ASN A 257 -10.69 -10.82 6.15
CA ASN A 257 -10.48 -12.02 5.30
C ASN A 257 -11.78 -12.62 4.74
N LYS A 258 -12.87 -12.61 5.54
CA LYS A 258 -14.19 -13.05 5.06
C LYS A 258 -14.67 -12.22 3.86
N THR A 259 -14.56 -10.89 3.95
CA THR A 259 -14.94 -9.96 2.88
C THR A 259 -14.03 -10.10 1.66
N GLN A 260 -12.72 -10.33 1.87
CA GLN A 260 -11.79 -10.59 0.76
C GLN A 260 -12.25 -11.81 -0.05
N LEU A 261 -12.57 -12.93 0.61
CA LEU A 261 -13.04 -14.15 -0.05
C LEU A 261 -14.46 -14.01 -0.62
N GLU A 262 -15.34 -13.25 0.02
CA GLU A 262 -16.67 -12.92 -0.53
C GLU A 262 -16.53 -12.15 -1.85
N LEU A 263 -15.65 -11.16 -1.95
CA LEU A 263 -15.40 -10.40 -3.18
C LEU A 263 -14.86 -11.29 -4.32
N VAL A 264 -13.94 -12.22 -4.03
CA VAL A 264 -13.45 -13.19 -5.02
C VAL A 264 -14.60 -14.09 -5.50
N LYS A 265 -15.45 -14.59 -4.59
CA LYS A 265 -16.62 -15.41 -4.96
C LYS A 265 -17.64 -14.65 -5.80
N GLU A 266 -17.75 -13.35 -5.61
CA GLU A 266 -18.55 -12.46 -6.46
C GLU A 266 -17.89 -12.15 -7.81
N GLY A 267 -16.66 -12.64 -8.05
CA GLY A 267 -15.91 -12.48 -9.30
C GLY A 267 -15.15 -11.15 -9.41
N TYR A 268 -14.92 -10.44 -8.32
CA TYR A 268 -14.07 -9.25 -8.31
C TYR A 268 -12.60 -9.63 -8.12
N ASN A 269 -11.70 -8.88 -8.76
CA ASN A 269 -10.28 -8.94 -8.45
C ASN A 269 -10.05 -8.41 -7.02
N MET A 270 -9.29 -9.15 -6.23
CA MET A 270 -9.02 -8.84 -4.83
C MET A 270 -7.55 -9.06 -4.53
N ARG A 271 -6.83 -7.96 -4.29
CA ARG A 271 -5.40 -7.98 -3.96
C ARG A 271 -5.14 -7.72 -2.47
N VAL A 272 -4.34 -8.58 -1.86
CA VAL A 272 -3.93 -8.48 -0.46
C VAL A 272 -2.58 -7.77 -0.36
N TYR A 273 -2.51 -6.71 0.44
CA TYR A 273 -1.25 -6.03 0.76
C TYR A 273 -0.54 -6.76 1.91
N LEU A 274 0.57 -7.41 1.60
CA LEU A 274 1.33 -8.28 2.49
C LEU A 274 2.68 -7.65 2.85
N PRO A 275 2.79 -6.97 4.00
CA PRO A 275 4.06 -6.44 4.46
C PRO A 275 4.97 -7.58 4.94
N TYR A 276 6.29 -7.48 4.72
CA TYR A 276 7.29 -8.41 5.24
C TYR A 276 8.55 -7.65 5.68
N GLY A 277 9.42 -8.26 6.48
CA GLY A 277 10.62 -7.61 6.99
C GLY A 277 10.60 -7.40 8.50
N ASP A 278 11.77 -7.13 9.06
CA ASP A 278 11.96 -6.96 10.51
C ASP A 278 11.48 -5.60 11.04
N ASP A 279 11.17 -4.63 10.17
CA ASP A 279 10.79 -3.24 10.54
C ASP A 279 9.28 -3.07 10.75
N TRP A 280 8.65 -4.08 11.34
CA TRP A 280 7.19 -4.19 11.42
C TRP A 280 6.52 -3.25 12.41
N TYR A 281 7.25 -2.70 13.40
CA TYR A 281 6.65 -1.99 14.53
C TYR A 281 5.94 -0.70 14.13
N GLY A 282 6.61 0.19 13.38
CA GLY A 282 6.01 1.44 12.91
C GLY A 282 4.76 1.20 12.06
N TYR A 283 4.85 0.24 11.14
CA TYR A 283 3.70 -0.22 10.35
C TYR A 283 2.56 -0.71 11.25
N PHE A 284 2.84 -1.62 12.18
CA PHE A 284 1.85 -2.19 13.09
C PHE A 284 1.17 -1.12 13.95
N MET A 285 1.92 -0.14 14.48
CA MET A 285 1.37 0.95 15.27
C MET A 285 0.41 1.83 14.46
N ARG A 286 0.70 2.12 13.18
CA ARG A 286 -0.24 2.84 12.30
C ARG A 286 -1.53 2.04 12.08
N ARG A 287 -1.44 0.71 11.94
CA ARG A 287 -2.62 -0.16 11.82
C ARG A 287 -3.49 -0.17 13.07
N LEU A 288 -2.89 -0.07 14.25
CA LEU A 288 -3.63 0.09 15.52
C LEU A 288 -4.31 1.47 15.62
N ALA A 289 -3.65 2.51 15.13
CA ALA A 289 -4.18 3.88 15.14
C ALA A 289 -5.44 4.05 14.27
N GLU A 290 -5.53 3.31 13.17
CA GLU A 290 -6.60 3.47 12.17
C GLU A 290 -7.99 3.01 12.64
N ARG A 291 -8.07 2.00 13.52
CA ARG A 291 -9.34 1.58 14.14
C ARG A 291 -9.12 1.03 15.55
N PRO A 292 -9.83 1.51 16.59
CA PRO A 292 -9.82 0.91 17.91
C PRO A 292 -10.26 -0.57 17.92
N ALA A 293 -11.09 -0.99 16.97
CA ALA A 293 -11.45 -2.40 16.77
C ALA A 293 -10.25 -3.27 16.33
N ASN A 294 -9.24 -2.69 15.66
CA ASN A 294 -7.98 -3.37 15.33
C ASN A 294 -7.17 -3.67 16.59
N ILE A 295 -7.32 -2.86 17.65
CA ILE A 295 -6.72 -3.13 18.96
C ILE A 295 -7.31 -4.42 19.54
N ALA A 296 -8.64 -4.54 19.60
CA ALA A 296 -9.28 -5.77 20.08
C ALA A 296 -8.91 -7.01 19.24
N PHE A 297 -8.70 -6.85 17.92
CA PHE A 297 -8.27 -7.92 17.02
C PHE A 297 -6.80 -8.31 17.23
N ALA A 298 -5.90 -7.32 17.37
CA ALA A 298 -4.50 -7.54 17.71
C ALA A 298 -4.37 -8.25 19.06
N PHE A 299 -5.14 -7.82 20.08
CA PHE A 299 -5.16 -8.47 21.39
C PHE A 299 -5.80 -9.87 21.40
N LYS A 300 -6.86 -10.12 20.62
CA LYS A 300 -7.39 -11.50 20.45
C LYS A 300 -6.41 -12.43 19.74
N GLY A 301 -5.61 -11.90 18.81
CA GLY A 301 -4.51 -12.63 18.18
C GLY A 301 -3.40 -13.02 19.17
N MET A 302 -3.26 -12.29 20.28
CA MET A 302 -2.26 -12.52 21.33
C MET A 302 -2.71 -13.52 22.41
N THR A 303 -4.01 -13.79 22.57
CA THR A 303 -4.53 -14.61 23.69
C THR A 303 -4.97 -16.03 23.32
N LYS A 304 -4.89 -16.44 22.04
CA LYS A 304 -5.06 -17.85 21.67
C LYS A 304 -3.70 -18.53 21.64
N LYS A 305 -3.42 -19.30 22.71
CA LYS A 305 -2.51 -20.46 22.65
C LYS A 305 -3.02 -21.47 21.64
#